data_AF-A0A1H7JH65-F1
#
_entry.id   AF-A0A1H7JH65-F1
#
_cell.length_a   1.000
_cell.length_b   1.000
_cell.length_c   1.000
_cell.angle_alpha   90.00
_cell.angle_beta   90.00
_cell.angle_gamma   90.00
#
_symmetry.space_group_name_H-M   'P 1'
#
loop_
_entity.id
_entity.type
_entity.pdbx_description
1 polymer ?
#
loop_
_entity_poly.entity_id
_entity_poly.type
_entity_poly.pdbx_seq_one_letter_code
_entity_poly.pdbx_strand_id
1 'polypeptide(L)'
;MKIASHLLLPSLLLGAPLALAAPDAAPAAQAPASKPIDVNFRGTLRDALKQIAEQGGLNVVATGNLDTAVEVHLRGITADQALKTIARTYSLRLRQDNSIYTLRPMTDAERRAAEEAEELEEATGDTAPLPVPAPPVAAVSPPALPEAPSEGPSPREIRKRIRDEMRKAQRRSRGDQDVVARGQSLEVKEGESVDNAVVYGGNMVVRGHVEKDAVVFGGNLDVFGSVDGDVHAFGGTVTLHPGARVEGEASAIGGQVVQAEGAHVEGDIESMEGTSLGSMVLGEVKDSLQKEFKRSEEADSERSEATGEDDDSGGGFPAFLLKFAALFGLGFLGQLLFPTRMKELAAEIKAQPVNSGLTGLLGAVALIPISVILAITLVGIPVLVLMWLVIPLAAALGLAAVASEIGLRLPFLRGRKTQAAVLALGLLVLLGVGAIPVLGWLVMALAVLVAFGAVIRTRFGSRTRSMPEPYSPHSTL
;
A
#
# COMPACT_ATOMS: atom_id res chain seq x y z
N MET A 1 -44.08 37.78 -13.65
CA MET A 1 -45.40 37.23 -13.28
C MET A 1 -45.10 35.99 -12.44
N LYS A 2 -45.02 36.02 -11.09
CA LYS A 2 -46.14 36.00 -10.11
C LYS A 2 -47.36 35.30 -10.72
N ILE A 3 -47.77 34.13 -10.23
CA ILE A 3 -48.65 33.99 -9.05
C ILE A 3 -48.43 32.63 -8.36
N ALA A 4 -48.61 32.66 -7.04
CA ALA A 4 -48.54 31.54 -6.11
C ALA A 4 -49.95 31.16 -5.60
N SER A 5 -50.07 29.92 -5.15
CA SER A 5 -50.73 29.45 -3.91
C SER A 5 -52.26 29.46 -3.69
N HIS A 6 -52.64 28.41 -2.91
CA HIS A 6 -53.85 28.18 -2.09
C HIS A 6 -55.05 27.54 -2.84
N LEU A 7 -55.75 26.51 -2.33
CA LEU A 7 -56.38 26.26 -1.02
C LEU A 7 -56.69 24.73 -0.88
N LEU A 8 -56.43 24.06 0.27
CA LEU A 8 -57.37 23.71 1.38
C LEU A 8 -58.58 22.84 0.94
N LEU A 9 -59.11 21.80 1.60
CA LEU A 9 -59.10 21.18 2.96
C LEU A 9 -59.96 19.84 2.81
N PRO A 10 -60.55 19.18 3.83
CA PRO A 10 -60.01 18.04 4.59
C PRO A 10 -61.01 16.84 4.71
N SER A 11 -60.61 15.74 5.38
CA SER A 11 -61.58 14.86 6.06
C SER A 11 -60.94 14.11 7.23
N LEU A 12 -61.37 14.47 8.45
CA LEU A 12 -61.34 13.65 9.68
C LEU A 12 -62.03 12.28 9.41
N LEU A 13 -61.87 11.19 10.16
CA LEU A 13 -62.16 11.01 11.58
C LEU A 13 -61.97 9.52 11.97
N LEU A 14 -61.85 9.27 13.28
CA LEU A 14 -62.03 8.02 14.06
C LEU A 14 -60.84 7.06 14.28
N GLY A 15 -60.47 6.92 15.56
CA GLY A 15 -59.84 5.71 16.07
C GLY A 15 -59.08 5.83 17.40
N ALA A 16 -59.74 6.20 18.51
CA ALA A 16 -59.21 5.97 19.86
C ALA A 16 -60.36 5.61 20.83
N PRO A 17 -60.11 4.71 21.79
CA PRO A 17 -60.65 4.88 23.13
C PRO A 17 -59.62 4.68 24.27
N LEU A 18 -59.95 5.38 25.36
CA LEU A 18 -59.51 5.39 26.77
C LEU A 18 -58.78 4.11 27.28
N ALA A 19 -57.64 4.17 27.98
CA ALA A 19 -57.32 4.73 29.32
C ALA A 19 -57.81 3.91 30.53
N LEU A 20 -56.87 3.29 31.28
CA LEU A 20 -56.98 2.96 32.71
C LEU A 20 -55.58 3.09 33.37
N ALA A 21 -55.54 3.76 34.53
CA ALA A 21 -54.36 4.30 35.24
C ALA A 21 -53.71 3.31 36.24
N ALA A 22 -52.36 3.20 36.28
CA ALA A 22 -51.37 3.70 37.28
C ALA A 22 -51.19 2.81 38.56
N PRO A 23 -50.00 2.75 39.25
CA PRO A 23 -48.93 3.76 39.33
C PRO A 23 -47.44 3.27 39.31
N ASP A 24 -46.54 4.26 39.20
CA ASP A 24 -45.15 4.33 39.68
C ASP A 24 -44.05 3.37 39.22
N ALA A 25 -43.22 3.85 38.28
CA ALA A 25 -41.76 3.88 38.41
C ALA A 25 -41.19 4.93 37.45
N ALA A 26 -40.74 6.07 37.99
CA ALA A 26 -40.10 7.13 37.22
C ALA A 26 -38.80 6.62 36.54
N PRO A 27 -38.65 6.73 35.21
CA PRO A 27 -37.33 6.65 34.59
C PRO A 27 -36.62 7.97 34.83
N ALA A 28 -35.38 7.88 35.31
CA ALA A 28 -34.47 8.99 35.54
C ALA A 28 -34.46 9.97 34.36
N ALA A 29 -34.48 11.26 34.71
CA ALA A 29 -34.41 12.38 33.78
C ALA A 29 -33.32 12.17 32.71
N GLN A 30 -33.75 12.03 31.46
CA GLN A 30 -32.87 11.97 30.30
C GLN A 30 -32.22 13.34 30.09
N ALA A 31 -30.89 13.37 30.18
CA ALA A 31 -30.07 14.53 29.84
C ALA A 31 -30.28 14.93 28.36
N PRO A 32 -30.20 16.23 28.01
CA PRO A 32 -30.54 16.73 26.68
C PRO A 32 -29.65 16.10 25.60
N ALA A 33 -30.28 15.62 24.52
CA ALA A 33 -29.62 15.01 23.38
C ALA A 33 -28.63 16.00 22.72
N SER A 34 -27.33 15.74 22.91
CA SER A 34 -26.24 16.53 22.34
C SER A 34 -26.03 16.21 20.85
N LYS A 35 -25.84 17.24 20.03
CA LYS A 35 -25.65 17.17 18.56
C LYS A 35 -24.37 16.39 18.19
N PRO A 36 -24.40 15.50 17.17
CA PRO A 36 -23.21 14.79 16.70
C PRO A 36 -22.28 15.73 15.93
N ILE A 37 -20.96 15.53 16.05
CA ILE A 37 -19.93 16.39 15.48
C ILE A 37 -18.95 15.53 14.68
N ASP A 38 -18.53 16.05 13.52
CA ASP A 38 -17.49 15.47 12.68
C ASP A 38 -16.23 16.37 12.73
N VAL A 39 -15.15 15.88 13.34
CA VAL A 39 -13.88 16.63 13.48
C VAL A 39 -12.74 15.82 12.87
N ASN A 40 -11.98 16.45 11.98
CA ASN A 40 -10.71 15.95 11.49
C ASN A 40 -9.64 17.00 11.77
N PHE A 41 -8.71 16.68 12.67
CA PHE A 41 -7.66 17.61 13.07
C PHE A 41 -6.31 16.92 13.25
N ARG A 42 -5.25 17.62 12.83
CA ARG A 42 -3.85 17.22 12.96
C ARG A 42 -3.06 18.38 13.54
N GLY A 43 -2.60 18.25 14.78
CA GLY A 43 -1.90 19.33 15.48
C GLY A 43 -1.58 18.98 16.93
N THR A 44 -1.63 19.95 17.84
CA THR A 44 -1.39 19.70 19.27
C THR A 44 -2.66 19.19 19.96
N LEU A 45 -2.50 18.41 21.03
CA LEU A 45 -3.62 17.95 21.86
C LEU A 45 -4.44 19.12 22.42
N ARG A 46 -3.79 20.24 22.77
CA ARG A 46 -4.47 21.48 23.18
C ARG A 46 -5.39 22.03 22.09
N ASP A 47 -4.92 22.09 20.85
CA ASP A 47 -5.71 22.60 19.73
C ASP A 47 -6.87 21.66 19.37
N ALA A 48 -6.65 20.34 19.45
CA ALA A 48 -7.69 19.34 19.25
C ALA A 48 -8.82 19.47 20.29
N LEU A 49 -8.47 19.63 21.58
CA LEU A 49 -9.44 19.84 22.66
C LEU A 49 -10.22 21.16 22.49
N LYS A 50 -9.54 22.23 22.08
CA LYS A 50 -10.18 23.53 21.79
C LYS A 50 -11.20 23.41 20.65
N GLN A 51 -10.85 22.72 19.57
CA GLN A 51 -11.74 22.59 18.41
C GLN A 51 -12.97 21.72 18.69
N ILE A 52 -12.81 20.63 19.47
CA ILE A 52 -13.93 19.79 19.91
C ILE A 52 -14.87 20.58 20.83
N ALA A 53 -14.32 21.42 21.71
CA ALA A 53 -15.09 22.30 22.60
C ALA A 53 -15.88 23.35 21.81
N GLU A 54 -15.26 24.02 20.83
CA GLU A 54 -15.89 25.03 19.99
C GLU A 54 -17.03 24.47 19.15
N GLN A 55 -16.84 23.31 18.51
CA GLN A 55 -17.88 22.69 17.69
C GLN A 55 -18.98 22.03 18.52
N GLY A 56 -18.67 21.63 19.75
CA GLY A 56 -19.62 21.03 20.70
C GLY A 56 -20.34 22.01 21.60
N GLY A 57 -19.97 23.30 21.58
CA GLY A 57 -20.52 24.32 22.47
C GLY A 57 -20.21 24.08 23.95
N LEU A 58 -19.07 23.42 24.24
CA LEU A 58 -18.66 23.09 25.61
C LEU A 58 -17.59 24.07 26.11
N ASN A 59 -17.68 24.48 27.38
CA ASN A 59 -16.65 25.28 28.02
C ASN A 59 -15.58 24.35 28.61
N VAL A 60 -14.38 24.35 28.00
CA VAL A 60 -13.28 23.45 28.39
C VAL A 60 -12.06 24.26 28.83
N VAL A 61 -11.49 23.90 29.99
CA VAL A 61 -10.25 24.49 30.53
C VAL A 61 -9.17 23.41 30.56
N ALA A 62 -8.17 23.55 29.67
CA ALA A 62 -7.03 22.65 29.58
C ALA A 62 -5.86 23.20 30.41
N THR A 63 -5.44 22.49 31.45
CA THR A 63 -4.35 22.92 32.35
C THR A 63 -3.14 21.99 32.23
N GLY A 64 -1.95 22.55 32.05
CA GLY A 64 -0.68 21.80 31.96
C GLY A 64 -0.02 21.81 30.56
N ASN A 65 1.11 21.10 30.45
CA ASN A 65 1.84 20.93 29.20
C ASN A 65 1.15 19.85 28.35
N LEU A 66 0.38 20.29 27.35
CA LEU A 66 -0.44 19.45 26.46
C LEU A 66 0.03 19.58 25.00
N ASP A 67 1.34 19.78 24.80
CA ASP A 67 1.95 20.08 23.49
C ASP A 67 2.31 18.80 22.69
N THR A 68 1.75 17.65 23.08
CA THR A 68 1.92 16.39 22.35
C THR A 68 1.18 16.46 21.01
N ALA A 69 1.86 16.04 19.93
CA ALA A 69 1.25 15.98 18.60
C ALA A 69 0.22 14.84 18.53
N VAL A 70 -0.99 15.15 18.09
CA VAL A 70 -2.12 14.21 18.02
C VAL A 70 -2.86 14.39 16.69
N GLU A 71 -3.33 13.26 16.15
CA GLU A 71 -4.22 13.21 14.99
C GLU A 71 -5.56 12.62 15.44
N VAL A 72 -6.63 13.42 15.37
CA VAL A 72 -7.97 13.05 15.85
C VAL A 72 -8.95 13.03 14.67
N HIS A 73 -9.56 11.87 14.45
CA HIS A 73 -10.63 11.67 13.46
C HIS A 73 -11.89 11.18 14.19
N LEU A 74 -12.89 12.06 14.31
CA LEU A 74 -14.17 11.76 14.96
C LEU A 74 -15.29 11.91 13.92
N ARG A 75 -16.17 10.92 13.84
CA ARG A 75 -17.37 10.97 12.99
C ARG A 75 -18.60 10.51 13.75
N GLY A 76 -19.64 11.32 13.78
CA GLY A 76 -20.93 10.98 14.39
C GLY A 76 -20.90 10.79 15.91
N ILE A 77 -19.91 11.34 16.61
CA ILE A 77 -19.74 11.21 18.07
C ILE A 77 -20.12 12.53 18.74
N THR A 78 -20.69 12.46 19.96
CA THR A 78 -21.01 13.64 20.76
C THR A 78 -19.76 14.24 21.40
N ALA A 79 -19.73 15.56 21.64
CA ALA A 79 -18.55 16.22 22.21
C ALA A 79 -18.12 15.63 23.58
N ASP A 80 -19.09 15.26 24.42
CA ASP A 80 -18.82 14.64 25.74
C ASP A 80 -18.16 13.26 25.61
N GLN A 81 -18.64 12.44 24.68
CA GLN A 81 -18.04 11.13 24.39
C GLN A 81 -16.63 11.26 23.80
N ALA A 82 -16.41 12.25 22.92
CA ALA A 82 -15.10 12.53 22.35
C ALA A 82 -14.09 12.95 23.43
N LEU A 83 -14.49 13.85 24.33
CA LEU A 83 -13.65 14.30 25.46
C LEU A 83 -13.32 13.15 26.41
N LYS A 84 -14.29 12.30 26.76
CA LYS A 84 -14.06 11.11 27.61
C LYS A 84 -13.11 10.13 26.96
N THR A 85 -13.25 9.87 25.66
CA THR A 85 -12.38 8.96 24.92
C THR A 85 -10.95 9.49 24.87
N ILE A 86 -10.75 10.76 24.53
CA ILE A 86 -9.41 11.39 24.50
C ILE A 86 -8.81 11.44 25.90
N ALA A 87 -9.60 11.72 26.93
CA ALA A 87 -9.13 11.74 28.31
C ALA A 87 -8.64 10.36 28.76
N ARG A 88 -9.35 9.27 28.41
CA ARG A 88 -8.91 7.90 28.70
C ARG A 88 -7.63 7.53 27.93
N THR A 89 -7.60 7.77 26.62
CA THR A 89 -6.45 7.41 25.78
C THR A 89 -5.15 8.10 26.20
N TYR A 90 -5.23 9.37 26.63
CA TYR A 90 -4.06 10.16 27.03
C TYR A 90 -3.90 10.30 28.55
N SER A 91 -4.60 9.47 29.33
CA SER A 91 -4.57 9.47 30.80
C SER A 91 -4.74 10.87 31.41
N LEU A 92 -5.71 11.63 30.90
CA LEU A 92 -6.10 12.93 31.43
C LEU A 92 -7.23 12.75 32.43
N ARG A 93 -7.14 13.45 33.56
CA ARG A 93 -8.24 13.58 34.52
C ARG A 93 -9.25 14.58 33.98
N LEU A 94 -10.47 14.12 33.73
CA LEU A 94 -11.63 14.94 33.41
C LEU A 94 -12.40 15.24 34.70
N ARG A 95 -12.52 16.53 35.06
CA ARG A 95 -13.42 16.99 36.13
C ARG A 95 -14.55 17.80 35.49
N GLN A 96 -15.79 17.40 35.75
CA GLN A 96 -16.96 18.14 35.30
C GLN A 96 -17.55 18.88 36.50
N ASP A 97 -17.48 20.20 36.48
CA ASP A 97 -18.12 21.08 37.45
C ASP A 97 -19.25 21.84 36.73
N ASN A 98 -20.48 21.38 36.87
CA ASN A 98 -21.68 21.84 36.16
C ASN A 98 -21.52 21.86 34.62
N SER A 99 -21.17 23.02 34.05
CA SER A 99 -21.05 23.29 32.61
C SER A 99 -19.60 23.51 32.15
N ILE A 100 -18.61 23.33 33.04
CA ILE A 100 -17.19 23.52 32.75
C ILE A 100 -16.48 22.17 32.90
N TYR A 101 -15.75 21.79 31.85
CA TYR A 101 -14.91 20.60 31.85
C TYR A 101 -13.45 21.01 32.03
N THR A 102 -12.82 20.55 33.11
CA THR A 102 -11.40 20.80 33.37
C THR A 102 -10.59 19.53 33.07
N LEU A 103 -9.60 19.64 32.19
CA LEU A 103 -8.67 18.55 31.86
C LEU A 103 -7.28 18.86 32.40
N ARG A 104 -6.73 17.91 33.18
CA ARG A 104 -5.35 17.96 33.69
C ARG A 104 -4.64 16.61 33.46
N PRO A 105 -3.32 16.58 33.21
CA PRO A 105 -2.57 15.32 33.16
C PRO A 105 -2.61 14.61 34.51
N MET A 106 -2.79 13.29 34.49
CA MET A 106 -2.85 12.45 35.68
C MET A 106 -1.45 12.21 36.27
N THR A 107 -1.31 12.43 37.57
CA THR A 107 -0.07 12.18 38.33
C THR A 107 0.20 10.68 38.48
N ASP A 108 1.47 10.26 38.55
CA ASP A 108 1.88 8.84 38.55
C ASP A 108 1.26 8.02 39.69
N ALA A 109 1.01 8.62 40.86
CA ALA A 109 0.34 7.98 41.98
C ALA A 109 -1.16 7.69 41.70
N GLU A 110 -1.81 8.54 40.93
CA GLU A 110 -3.21 8.33 40.54
C GLU A 110 -3.32 7.31 39.40
N ARG A 111 -2.31 7.22 38.51
CA ARG A 111 -2.24 6.25 37.39
C ARG A 111 -2.22 4.81 37.90
N ARG A 112 -1.43 4.53 38.93
CA ARG A 112 -1.40 3.21 39.60
C ARG A 112 -2.72 2.87 40.28
N ALA A 113 -3.39 3.85 40.90
CA ALA A 113 -4.69 3.63 41.54
C ALA A 113 -5.82 3.38 40.52
N ALA A 114 -5.70 3.86 39.28
CA ALA A 114 -6.64 3.57 38.20
C ALA A 114 -6.38 2.20 37.57
N GLU A 115 -5.11 1.80 37.44
CA GLU A 115 -4.73 0.44 37.03
C GLU A 115 -5.21 -0.60 38.08
N GLU A 116 -5.03 -0.31 39.38
CA GLU A 116 -5.56 -1.14 40.48
C GLU A 116 -7.10 -1.18 40.52
N ALA A 117 -7.79 -0.10 40.12
CA ALA A 117 -9.25 -0.05 40.04
C ALA A 117 -9.80 -0.78 38.81
N GLU A 118 -9.11 -0.72 37.67
CA GLU A 118 -9.45 -1.51 36.47
C GLU A 118 -9.23 -3.01 36.73
N GLU A 119 -8.16 -3.42 37.43
CA GLU A 119 -7.96 -4.81 37.86
C GLU A 119 -9.04 -5.31 38.84
N LEU A 120 -9.56 -4.43 39.69
CA LEU A 120 -10.65 -4.76 40.63
C LEU A 120 -12.04 -4.79 39.96
N GLU A 121 -12.31 -3.94 38.97
CA GLU A 121 -13.55 -3.96 38.18
C GLU A 121 -13.61 -5.17 37.24
N GLU A 122 -12.47 -5.59 36.66
CA GLU A 122 -12.41 -6.80 35.83
C GLU A 122 -12.59 -8.10 36.66
N ALA A 123 -12.31 -8.03 37.96
CA ALA A 123 -12.50 -9.14 38.91
C ALA A 123 -13.90 -9.21 39.58
N THR A 124 -14.75 -8.18 39.44
CA THR A 124 -16.03 -8.07 40.19
C THR A 124 -17.28 -7.98 39.31
N GLY A 125 -17.19 -8.44 38.07
CA GLY A 125 -18.34 -8.61 37.18
C GLY A 125 -19.24 -9.81 37.54
N ASP A 126 -19.78 -9.89 38.76
CA ASP A 126 -21.14 -10.37 39.04
C ASP A 126 -21.50 -10.18 40.53
N THR A 127 -22.79 -9.96 40.79
CA THR A 127 -23.53 -9.95 42.08
C THR A 127 -23.61 -8.67 42.94
N ALA A 128 -24.86 -8.28 43.20
CA ALA A 128 -25.33 -7.46 44.33
C ALA A 128 -26.13 -8.36 45.31
N PRO A 129 -26.59 -7.89 46.48
CA PRO A 129 -25.92 -7.17 47.56
C PRO A 129 -25.85 -8.01 48.87
N LEU A 130 -24.94 -7.62 49.79
CA LEU A 130 -24.63 -8.27 51.07
C LEU A 130 -25.80 -8.37 52.07
N PRO A 131 -25.71 -9.33 53.03
CA PRO A 131 -25.90 -8.97 54.44
C PRO A 131 -24.86 -9.58 55.42
N VAL A 132 -24.28 -8.69 56.26
CA VAL A 132 -23.85 -8.72 57.70
C VAL A 132 -23.42 -10.03 58.45
N PRO A 133 -22.63 -9.98 59.56
CA PRO A 133 -21.37 -10.72 59.71
C PRO A 133 -21.24 -11.67 60.94
N ALA A 134 -20.07 -12.36 61.03
CA ALA A 134 -19.35 -12.94 62.20
C ALA A 134 -19.64 -14.41 62.60
N PRO A 135 -18.74 -15.16 63.32
CA PRO A 135 -17.28 -15.08 63.59
C PRO A 135 -16.53 -16.44 63.28
N PRO A 136 -15.25 -16.70 63.68
CA PRO A 136 -14.31 -17.54 62.92
C PRO A 136 -14.20 -19.01 63.39
N VAL A 137 -13.80 -19.92 62.49
CA VAL A 137 -13.36 -21.27 62.87
C VAL A 137 -12.10 -21.69 62.10
N ALA A 138 -11.04 -21.88 62.88
CA ALA A 138 -9.90 -22.79 62.74
C ALA A 138 -9.20 -22.96 61.38
N ALA A 139 -7.91 -22.60 61.37
CA ALA A 139 -6.92 -23.01 60.41
C ALA A 139 -6.79 -24.54 60.31
N VAL A 140 -6.79 -25.06 59.08
CA VAL A 140 -6.32 -26.41 58.76
C VAL A 140 -5.19 -26.29 57.75
N SER A 141 -4.03 -26.83 58.11
CA SER A 141 -2.80 -26.86 57.31
C SER A 141 -2.98 -27.64 55.99
N PRO A 142 -2.31 -27.27 54.88
CA PRO A 142 -2.32 -28.08 53.67
C PRO A 142 -1.37 -29.30 53.76
N PRO A 143 -1.65 -30.41 53.06
CA PRO A 143 -0.79 -31.59 53.05
C PRO A 143 0.41 -31.44 52.10
N ALA A 144 1.47 -32.19 52.41
CA ALA A 144 2.79 -32.15 51.79
C ALA A 144 2.82 -32.60 50.32
N LEU A 145 3.62 -31.91 49.51
CA LEU A 145 4.00 -32.27 48.13
C LEU A 145 5.02 -33.43 48.11
N PRO A 146 5.00 -34.31 47.08
CA PRO A 146 6.00 -35.37 46.93
C PRO A 146 7.35 -34.85 46.40
N GLU A 147 8.42 -35.51 46.82
CA GLU A 147 9.84 -35.19 46.58
C GLU A 147 10.26 -35.28 45.09
N ALA A 148 11.07 -34.31 44.65
CA ALA A 148 11.71 -34.28 43.34
C ALA A 148 12.99 -35.16 43.31
N PRO A 149 13.35 -35.80 42.16
CA PRO A 149 14.57 -36.61 42.05
C PRO A 149 15.84 -35.74 42.14
N SER A 150 16.82 -36.21 42.90
CA SER A 150 17.97 -35.43 43.39
C SER A 150 19.29 -35.62 42.62
N GLU A 151 19.30 -35.73 41.29
CA GLU A 151 20.56 -35.72 40.52
C GLU A 151 20.50 -34.82 39.30
N GLY A 152 20.64 -33.51 39.54
CA GLY A 152 20.98 -32.53 38.52
C GLY A 152 22.49 -32.50 38.24
N PRO A 153 22.92 -32.16 37.00
CA PRO A 153 24.33 -32.14 36.63
C PRO A 153 25.13 -31.18 37.52
N SER A 154 26.38 -31.54 37.80
CA SER A 154 27.21 -30.80 38.75
C SER A 154 27.37 -29.32 38.33
N PRO A 155 27.41 -28.36 39.27
CA PRO A 155 27.56 -26.93 38.95
C PRO A 155 28.79 -26.58 38.09
N ARG A 156 29.79 -27.47 38.05
CA ARG A 156 31.00 -27.34 37.22
C ARG A 156 30.74 -27.71 35.75
N GLU A 157 29.93 -28.72 35.47
CA GLU A 157 29.54 -29.08 34.10
C GLU A 157 28.61 -28.04 33.49
N ILE A 158 27.68 -27.51 34.29
CA ILE A 158 26.81 -26.41 33.85
C ILE A 158 27.66 -25.19 33.47
N ARG A 159 28.63 -24.80 34.32
CA ARG A 159 29.55 -23.69 34.01
C ARG A 159 30.42 -23.96 32.78
N LYS A 160 30.85 -25.20 32.56
CA LYS A 160 31.64 -25.56 31.39
C LYS A 160 30.80 -25.50 30.10
N ARG A 161 29.58 -26.04 30.12
CA ARG A 161 28.63 -25.93 29.00
C ARG A 161 28.28 -24.48 28.71
N ILE A 162 27.96 -23.68 29.72
CA ILE A 162 27.68 -22.25 29.55
C ILE A 162 28.90 -21.53 28.96
N ARG A 163 30.12 -21.83 29.44
CA ARG A 163 31.34 -21.21 28.91
C ARG A 163 31.64 -21.61 27.46
N ASP A 164 31.40 -22.87 27.09
CA ASP A 164 31.64 -23.36 25.74
C ASP A 164 30.54 -22.88 24.76
N GLU A 165 29.29 -22.81 25.20
CA GLU A 165 28.17 -22.16 24.50
C GLU A 165 28.44 -20.67 24.30
N MET A 166 28.84 -19.95 25.36
CA MET A 166 29.20 -18.53 25.27
C MET A 166 30.38 -18.29 24.35
N ARG A 167 31.39 -19.17 24.32
CA ARG A 167 32.51 -19.08 23.37
C ARG A 167 32.08 -19.33 21.92
N LYS A 168 31.12 -20.22 21.67
CA LYS A 168 30.54 -20.44 20.33
C LYS A 168 29.66 -19.25 19.90
N ALA A 169 28.80 -18.74 20.78
CA ALA A 169 27.97 -17.57 20.52
C ALA A 169 28.82 -16.30 20.30
N GLN A 170 29.90 -16.13 21.06
CA GLN A 170 30.81 -15.00 20.93
C GLN A 170 31.70 -15.06 19.69
N ARG A 171 31.89 -16.26 19.11
CA ARG A 171 32.54 -16.41 17.78
C ARG A 171 31.58 -16.06 16.63
N ARG A 172 30.29 -16.36 16.76
CA ARG A 172 29.23 -15.93 15.82
C ARG A 172 29.03 -14.41 15.81
N SER A 173 29.16 -13.76 16.95
CA SER A 173 28.99 -12.30 17.08
C SER A 173 30.11 -11.44 16.47
N ARG A 174 31.16 -12.03 15.87
CA ARG A 174 32.33 -11.28 15.36
C ARG A 174 32.29 -10.94 13.85
N GLY A 175 31.22 -11.30 13.12
CA GLY A 175 31.03 -10.99 11.68
C GLY A 175 29.76 -10.16 11.36
N ASP A 176 29.14 -9.58 12.37
CA ASP A 176 27.68 -9.38 12.42
C ASP A 176 27.17 -8.07 11.78
N GLN A 177 27.56 -7.75 10.54
CA GLN A 177 26.94 -6.64 9.79
C GLN A 177 26.68 -6.99 8.32
N ASP A 178 25.44 -6.76 7.90
CA ASP A 178 25.07 -6.70 6.49
C ASP A 178 25.80 -5.55 5.81
N VAL A 179 26.50 -5.85 4.72
CA VAL A 179 27.26 -4.86 3.96
C VAL A 179 26.55 -4.57 2.65
N VAL A 180 26.14 -3.31 2.48
CA VAL A 180 25.48 -2.85 1.24
C VAL A 180 26.29 -1.75 0.59
N ALA A 181 26.81 -2.01 -0.61
CA ALA A 181 27.50 -0.99 -1.42
C ALA A 181 26.58 -0.46 -2.53
N ARG A 182 26.63 0.85 -2.78
CA ARG A 182 25.86 1.51 -3.86
C ARG A 182 26.79 2.33 -4.75
N GLY A 183 26.87 1.97 -6.03
CA GLY A 183 27.71 2.59 -7.04
C GLY A 183 29.22 2.37 -6.84
N GLN A 184 29.60 1.57 -5.86
CA GLN A 184 30.99 1.24 -5.54
C GLN A 184 31.14 -0.28 -5.48
N SER A 185 32.32 -0.77 -5.84
CA SER A 185 32.66 -2.19 -5.73
C SER A 185 32.94 -2.56 -4.28
N LEU A 186 32.59 -3.80 -3.89
CA LEU A 186 32.83 -4.35 -2.56
C LEU A 186 33.82 -5.52 -2.67
N GLU A 187 34.83 -5.54 -1.80
CA GLU A 187 35.75 -6.68 -1.67
C GLU A 187 35.72 -7.20 -0.24
N VAL A 188 35.31 -8.45 -0.05
CA VAL A 188 35.36 -9.16 1.23
C VAL A 188 36.71 -9.87 1.30
N LYS A 189 37.56 -9.45 2.24
CA LYS A 189 38.95 -9.94 2.31
C LYS A 189 39.04 -11.33 2.94
N GLU A 190 40.14 -12.04 2.71
CA GLU A 190 40.42 -13.30 3.42
C GLU A 190 40.42 -13.08 4.95
N GLY A 191 39.71 -13.94 5.67
CA GLY A 191 39.54 -13.85 7.12
C GLY A 191 38.45 -12.88 7.59
N GLU A 192 37.78 -12.19 6.66
CA GLU A 192 36.57 -11.42 6.92
C GLU A 192 35.34 -12.31 6.71
N SER A 193 34.39 -12.23 7.65
CA SER A 193 33.09 -12.91 7.55
C SER A 193 32.00 -11.86 7.59
N VAL A 194 31.09 -11.89 6.63
CA VAL A 194 29.94 -10.99 6.55
C VAL A 194 28.65 -11.81 6.47
N ASP A 195 27.56 -11.27 7.02
CA ASP A 195 26.27 -11.95 7.00
C ASP A 195 25.66 -11.93 5.59
N ASN A 196 25.31 -10.73 5.11
CA ASN A 196 24.82 -10.50 3.75
C ASN A 196 25.70 -9.50 3.02
N ALA A 197 26.02 -9.78 1.77
CA ALA A 197 26.74 -8.85 0.91
C ALA A 197 25.85 -8.45 -0.27
N VAL A 198 25.54 -7.16 -0.40
CA VAL A 198 24.71 -6.65 -1.50
C VAL A 198 25.38 -5.47 -2.20
N VAL A 199 25.57 -5.55 -3.52
CA VAL A 199 26.18 -4.48 -4.32
C VAL A 199 25.21 -4.02 -5.41
N TYR A 200 25.00 -2.71 -5.49
CA TYR A 200 24.22 -2.06 -6.55
C TYR A 200 25.12 -1.26 -7.49
N GLY A 201 25.17 -1.61 -8.76
CA GLY A 201 25.88 -0.87 -9.82
C GLY A 201 27.41 -0.88 -9.69
N GLY A 202 27.97 -1.97 -9.17
CA GLY A 202 29.41 -2.18 -8.98
C GLY A 202 29.73 -3.67 -8.96
N ASN A 203 31.01 -4.02 -8.85
CA ASN A 203 31.45 -5.42 -8.80
C ASN A 203 31.64 -5.89 -7.36
N MET A 204 31.47 -7.18 -7.11
CA MET A 204 31.74 -7.79 -5.82
C MET A 204 32.82 -8.86 -5.96
N VAL A 205 33.81 -8.84 -5.06
CA VAL A 205 34.85 -9.86 -4.98
C VAL A 205 34.82 -10.48 -3.60
N VAL A 206 34.55 -11.78 -3.52
CA VAL A 206 34.43 -12.52 -2.26
C VAL A 206 35.65 -13.42 -2.08
N ARG A 207 36.60 -13.02 -1.23
CA ARG A 207 37.75 -13.86 -0.84
C ARG A 207 37.60 -14.45 0.55
N GLY A 208 36.80 -13.82 1.40
CA GLY A 208 36.48 -14.28 2.75
C GLY A 208 35.32 -15.26 2.78
N HIS A 209 34.46 -15.08 3.78
CA HIS A 209 33.30 -15.92 4.02
C HIS A 209 32.01 -15.09 4.03
N VAL A 210 30.96 -15.57 3.39
CA VAL A 210 29.61 -14.97 3.45
C VAL A 210 28.67 -16.01 4.06
N GLU A 211 28.09 -15.70 5.22
CA GLU A 211 27.25 -16.67 5.96
C GLU A 211 25.86 -16.87 5.34
N LYS A 212 25.38 -15.90 4.56
CA LYS A 212 24.09 -15.98 3.85
C LYS A 212 24.30 -15.65 2.38
N ASP A 213 23.72 -14.56 1.90
CA ASP A 213 23.56 -14.33 0.48
C ASP A 213 24.53 -13.28 -0.04
N ALA A 214 25.06 -13.52 -1.24
CA ALA A 214 25.87 -12.60 -2.00
C ALA A 214 25.10 -12.17 -3.27
N VAL A 215 24.64 -10.91 -3.29
CA VAL A 215 23.79 -10.40 -4.38
C VAL A 215 24.42 -9.18 -5.06
N VAL A 216 24.54 -9.23 -6.39
CA VAL A 216 25.06 -8.14 -7.21
C VAL A 216 24.03 -7.71 -8.26
N PHE A 217 23.72 -6.42 -8.30
CA PHE A 217 22.86 -5.81 -9.32
C PHE A 217 23.68 -4.94 -10.27
N GLY A 218 23.70 -5.28 -11.56
CA GLY A 218 24.32 -4.49 -12.63
C GLY A 218 25.85 -4.51 -12.64
N GLY A 219 26.46 -5.61 -12.19
CA GLY A 219 27.91 -5.81 -12.16
C GLY A 219 28.28 -7.29 -12.03
N ASN A 220 29.58 -7.57 -11.93
CA ASN A 220 30.09 -8.95 -11.86
C ASN A 220 30.36 -9.38 -10.41
N LEU A 221 30.22 -10.69 -10.16
CA LEU A 221 30.46 -11.32 -8.87
C LEU A 221 31.55 -12.38 -9.01
N ASP A 222 32.71 -12.14 -8.43
CA ASP A 222 33.84 -13.07 -8.45
C ASP A 222 34.01 -13.70 -7.05
N VAL A 223 33.83 -15.01 -6.96
CA VAL A 223 33.89 -15.77 -5.70
C VAL A 223 35.15 -16.63 -5.68
N PHE A 224 36.02 -16.37 -4.71
CA PHE A 224 37.23 -17.15 -4.40
C PHE A 224 37.10 -17.91 -3.07
N GLY A 225 36.31 -17.40 -2.14
CA GLY A 225 36.09 -17.96 -0.80
C GLY A 225 34.88 -18.90 -0.71
N SER A 226 34.20 -18.89 0.44
CA SER A 226 33.00 -19.69 0.67
C SER A 226 31.77 -18.85 0.97
N VAL A 227 30.64 -19.22 0.34
CA VAL A 227 29.31 -18.63 0.56
C VAL A 227 28.38 -19.76 1.01
N ASP A 228 27.78 -19.61 2.19
CA ASP A 228 26.89 -20.65 2.75
C ASP A 228 25.45 -20.51 2.22
N GLY A 229 25.05 -19.32 1.77
CA GLY A 229 23.76 -19.09 1.12
C GLY A 229 23.87 -18.99 -0.40
N ASP A 230 23.00 -18.16 -0.98
CA ASP A 230 22.83 -18.08 -2.43
C ASP A 230 23.69 -16.97 -3.06
N VAL A 231 24.09 -17.20 -4.31
CA VAL A 231 24.92 -16.32 -5.11
C VAL A 231 24.13 -15.85 -6.32
N HIS A 232 23.72 -14.57 -6.32
CA HIS A 232 22.88 -14.01 -7.38
C HIS A 232 23.53 -12.81 -8.07
N ALA A 233 23.60 -12.85 -9.41
CA ALA A 233 23.94 -11.68 -10.21
C ALA A 233 22.83 -11.31 -11.20
N PHE A 234 22.40 -10.04 -11.18
CA PHE A 234 21.44 -9.48 -12.12
C PHE A 234 22.15 -8.56 -13.11
N GLY A 235 22.19 -8.93 -14.39
CA GLY A 235 22.76 -8.15 -15.49
C GLY A 235 24.28 -8.24 -15.61
N GLY A 236 24.90 -9.26 -15.01
CA GLY A 236 26.35 -9.49 -15.05
C GLY A 236 26.72 -10.96 -14.88
N THR A 237 28.00 -11.24 -14.78
CA THR A 237 28.54 -12.61 -14.73
C THR A 237 28.89 -13.01 -13.30
N VAL A 238 28.54 -14.24 -12.91
CA VAL A 238 29.04 -14.89 -11.68
C VAL A 238 30.24 -15.75 -12.07
N THR A 239 31.41 -15.49 -11.52
CA THR A 239 32.62 -16.30 -11.72
C THR A 239 32.98 -17.01 -10.42
N LEU A 240 32.91 -18.34 -10.42
CA LEU A 240 33.35 -19.17 -9.32
C LEU A 240 34.79 -19.63 -9.61
N HIS A 241 35.74 -19.15 -8.83
CA HIS A 241 37.16 -19.47 -9.00
C HIS A 241 37.54 -20.82 -8.37
N PRO A 242 38.72 -21.39 -8.69
CA PRO A 242 39.16 -22.67 -8.12
C PRO A 242 39.20 -22.64 -6.59
N GLY A 243 38.52 -23.59 -5.95
CA GLY A 243 38.40 -23.65 -4.48
C GLY A 243 37.22 -22.89 -3.90
N ALA A 244 36.45 -22.16 -4.73
CA ALA A 244 35.21 -21.54 -4.29
C ALA A 244 34.17 -22.60 -3.90
N ARG A 245 33.47 -22.36 -2.79
CA ARG A 245 32.37 -23.22 -2.31
C ARG A 245 31.12 -22.39 -2.14
N VAL A 246 30.04 -22.81 -2.79
CA VAL A 246 28.70 -22.24 -2.61
C VAL A 246 27.80 -23.37 -2.13
N GLU A 247 27.29 -23.28 -0.91
CA GLU A 247 26.36 -24.28 -0.38
C GLU A 247 24.94 -24.08 -0.93
N GLY A 248 24.57 -22.84 -1.28
CA GLY A 248 23.30 -22.52 -1.93
C GLY A 248 23.31 -22.61 -3.45
N GLU A 249 22.39 -21.87 -4.07
CA GLU A 249 22.21 -21.75 -5.53
C GLU A 249 23.16 -20.70 -6.12
N ALA A 250 23.63 -20.92 -7.36
CA ALA A 250 24.34 -19.92 -8.13
C ALA A 250 23.54 -19.52 -9.37
N SER A 251 22.99 -18.30 -9.38
CA SER A 251 22.13 -17.84 -10.48
C SER A 251 22.55 -16.49 -11.06
N ALA A 252 22.62 -16.43 -12.40
CA ALA A 252 22.88 -15.21 -13.16
C ALA A 252 21.75 -14.91 -14.14
N ILE A 253 21.04 -13.80 -13.92
CA ILE A 253 19.94 -13.33 -14.79
C ILE A 253 20.43 -12.17 -15.65
N GLY A 254 20.41 -12.31 -16.97
CA GLY A 254 20.96 -11.35 -17.92
C GLY A 254 22.45 -11.52 -18.22
N GLY A 255 23.08 -12.58 -17.70
CA GLY A 255 24.50 -12.91 -17.89
C GLY A 255 24.74 -14.43 -17.81
N GLN A 256 25.95 -14.84 -17.43
CA GLN A 256 26.33 -16.26 -17.34
C GLN A 256 26.96 -16.60 -15.99
N VAL A 257 26.86 -17.87 -15.59
CA VAL A 257 27.61 -18.42 -14.46
C VAL A 257 28.80 -19.21 -15.01
N VAL A 258 30.02 -18.83 -14.63
CA VAL A 258 31.26 -19.50 -15.04
C VAL A 258 31.86 -20.21 -13.83
N GLN A 259 31.81 -21.53 -13.85
CA GLN A 259 32.40 -22.36 -12.81
C GLN A 259 33.79 -22.85 -13.24
N ALA A 260 34.83 -22.48 -12.50
CA ALA A 260 36.18 -22.99 -12.71
C ALA A 260 36.36 -24.41 -12.16
N GLU A 261 37.34 -25.13 -12.69
CA GLU A 261 37.67 -26.49 -12.24
C GLU A 261 38.11 -26.47 -10.76
N GLY A 262 37.41 -27.21 -9.91
CA GLY A 262 37.63 -27.23 -8.46
C GLY A 262 36.73 -26.28 -7.64
N ALA A 263 35.84 -25.53 -8.28
CA ALA A 263 34.74 -24.86 -7.59
C ALA A 263 33.57 -25.83 -7.35
N HIS A 264 32.94 -25.76 -6.18
CA HIS A 264 31.81 -26.64 -5.82
C HIS A 264 30.58 -25.80 -5.51
N VAL A 265 29.47 -26.08 -6.20
CA VAL A 265 28.14 -25.54 -5.92
C VAL A 265 27.29 -26.72 -5.52
N GLU A 266 26.68 -26.67 -4.32
CA GLU A 266 25.84 -27.74 -3.81
C GLU A 266 24.39 -27.60 -4.29
N GLY A 267 23.90 -26.38 -4.49
CA GLY A 267 22.62 -26.08 -5.13
C GLY A 267 22.64 -26.10 -6.66
N ASP A 268 21.57 -25.56 -7.25
CA ASP A 268 21.41 -25.48 -8.70
C ASP A 268 22.24 -24.34 -9.32
N ILE A 269 22.60 -24.50 -10.60
CA ILE A 269 23.27 -23.46 -11.38
C ILE A 269 22.31 -23.00 -12.47
N GLU A 270 21.76 -21.80 -12.31
CA GLU A 270 20.89 -21.18 -13.30
C GLU A 270 21.60 -20.04 -14.03
N SER A 271 21.54 -20.05 -15.36
CA SER A 271 22.01 -18.92 -16.15
C SER A 271 20.98 -18.59 -17.20
N MET A 272 20.50 -17.35 -17.18
CA MET A 272 19.55 -16.83 -18.16
C MET A 272 20.23 -15.69 -18.92
N GLU A 273 20.83 -16.02 -20.05
CA GLU A 273 21.59 -15.04 -20.84
C GLU A 273 20.67 -13.98 -21.45
N GLY A 274 21.01 -12.70 -21.29
CA GLY A 274 20.23 -11.56 -21.81
C GLY A 274 20.07 -11.55 -23.34
N THR A 275 20.92 -12.28 -24.07
CA THR A 275 20.83 -12.48 -25.52
C THR A 275 19.59 -13.28 -25.92
N SER A 276 19.13 -14.22 -25.09
CA SER A 276 17.90 -14.99 -25.30
C SER A 276 16.65 -14.10 -25.16
N LEU A 277 16.64 -13.22 -24.15
CA LEU A 277 15.56 -12.24 -23.96
C LEU A 277 15.55 -11.18 -25.09
N GLY A 278 16.73 -10.70 -25.49
CA GLY A 278 16.86 -9.72 -26.57
C GLY A 278 16.41 -10.26 -27.93
N SER A 279 16.79 -11.49 -28.28
CA SER A 279 16.39 -12.12 -29.55
C SER A 279 14.91 -12.51 -29.59
N MET A 280 14.32 -12.91 -28.47
CA MET A 280 12.88 -13.16 -28.36
C MET A 280 12.08 -11.86 -28.52
N VAL A 281 12.50 -10.77 -27.85
CA VAL A 281 11.88 -9.44 -27.99
C VAL A 281 12.06 -8.87 -29.40
N LEU A 282 13.24 -9.00 -29.99
CA LEU A 282 13.50 -8.49 -31.34
C LEU A 282 12.73 -9.29 -32.41
N GLY A 283 12.63 -10.61 -32.23
CA GLY A 283 11.81 -11.48 -33.07
C GLY A 283 10.34 -11.09 -33.01
N GLU A 284 9.81 -10.86 -31.81
CA GLU A 284 8.40 -10.55 -31.61
C GLU A 284 8.02 -9.12 -32.03
N VAL A 285 8.92 -8.14 -31.86
CA VAL A 285 8.75 -6.78 -32.41
C VAL A 285 8.81 -6.82 -33.94
N LYS A 286 9.73 -7.60 -34.53
CA LYS A 286 9.83 -7.74 -35.99
C LYS A 286 8.61 -8.43 -36.57
N ASP A 287 8.13 -9.51 -35.94
CA ASP A 287 6.92 -10.20 -36.36
C ASP A 287 5.67 -9.34 -36.18
N SER A 288 5.60 -8.55 -35.09
CA SER A 288 4.49 -7.61 -34.87
C SER A 288 4.47 -6.48 -35.90
N LEU A 289 5.63 -5.89 -36.21
CA LEU A 289 5.75 -4.87 -37.26
C LEU A 289 5.43 -5.46 -38.64
N GLN A 290 5.91 -6.65 -38.94
CA GLN A 290 5.64 -7.32 -40.22
C GLN A 290 4.16 -7.70 -40.34
N LYS A 291 3.50 -8.08 -39.25
CA LYS A 291 2.06 -8.36 -39.18
C LYS A 291 1.23 -7.07 -39.32
N GLU A 292 1.69 -5.93 -38.81
CA GLU A 292 1.06 -4.62 -39.05
C GLU A 292 1.22 -4.14 -40.50
N PHE A 293 2.39 -4.32 -41.11
CA PHE A 293 2.60 -3.99 -42.53
C PHE A 293 1.74 -4.85 -43.48
N LYS A 294 1.57 -6.14 -43.16
CA LYS A 294 0.74 -7.04 -43.97
C LYS A 294 -0.75 -6.73 -43.82
N ARG A 295 -1.19 -6.25 -42.65
CA ARG A 295 -2.58 -5.81 -42.40
C ARG A 295 -2.96 -4.54 -43.17
N SER A 296 -1.99 -3.70 -43.53
CA SER A 296 -2.24 -2.48 -44.32
C SER A 296 -2.41 -2.70 -45.83
N GLU A 297 -2.12 -3.90 -46.36
CA GLU A 297 -2.25 -4.22 -47.79
C GLU A 297 -3.60 -4.85 -48.18
N GLU A 298 -4.42 -5.28 -47.21
CA GLU A 298 -5.68 -6.03 -47.44
C GLU A 298 -6.96 -5.27 -47.04
N ALA A 299 -6.88 -3.95 -46.86
CA ALA A 299 -8.04 -3.11 -46.54
C ALA A 299 -8.77 -2.59 -47.80
N ASP A 300 -9.16 -3.50 -48.70
CA ASP A 300 -10.07 -3.22 -49.82
C ASP A 300 -10.96 -4.45 -50.11
N SER A 301 -11.85 -4.79 -49.16
CA SER A 301 -13.17 -5.38 -49.46
C SER A 301 -14.01 -5.57 -48.19
N GLU A 302 -15.08 -4.77 -48.13
CA GLU A 302 -16.44 -5.07 -47.64
C GLU A 302 -16.66 -5.99 -46.42
N ARG A 303 -17.13 -5.35 -45.34
CA ARG A 303 -18.41 -5.65 -44.64
C ARG A 303 -18.77 -7.14 -44.41
N SER A 304 -18.46 -7.65 -43.21
CA SER A 304 -19.44 -8.22 -42.27
C SER A 304 -18.75 -8.93 -41.11
N GLU A 305 -19.50 -8.99 -40.02
CA GLU A 305 -19.24 -9.63 -38.74
C GLU A 305 -18.62 -11.04 -38.85
N ALA A 306 -17.62 -11.31 -38.00
CA ALA A 306 -17.56 -12.48 -37.11
C ALA A 306 -16.16 -12.61 -36.52
N THR A 307 -16.13 -12.81 -35.20
CA THR A 307 -15.20 -13.65 -34.45
C THR A 307 -14.09 -14.31 -35.28
N GLY A 308 -12.85 -13.88 -35.04
CA GLY A 308 -11.64 -14.51 -35.54
C GLY A 308 -10.63 -14.59 -34.42
N GLU A 309 -10.86 -15.54 -33.51
CA GLU A 309 -9.78 -16.29 -32.87
C GLU A 309 -8.89 -16.85 -33.98
N ASP A 310 -7.75 -16.20 -34.23
CA ASP A 310 -6.61 -16.86 -34.84
C ASP A 310 -5.59 -17.12 -33.73
N ASP A 311 -5.84 -18.23 -33.05
CA ASP A 311 -4.88 -19.01 -32.29
C ASP A 311 -3.73 -19.40 -33.22
N ASP A 312 -2.52 -18.91 -32.90
CA ASP A 312 -1.32 -19.67 -33.25
C ASP A 312 -0.47 -19.77 -32.00
N SER A 313 -0.50 -20.96 -31.41
CA SER A 313 0.02 -21.27 -30.08
C SER A 313 1.54 -21.26 -30.08
N GLY A 314 2.13 -20.38 -29.26
CA GLY A 314 3.56 -20.39 -28.94
C GLY A 314 4.09 -19.21 -28.13
N GLY A 315 3.33 -18.11 -27.98
CA GLY A 315 3.87 -16.84 -27.50
C GLY A 315 3.09 -16.11 -26.40
N GLY A 316 2.22 -16.76 -25.63
CA GLY A 316 1.37 -16.05 -24.64
C GLY A 316 2.16 -15.25 -23.58
N PHE A 317 3.26 -15.83 -23.07
CA PHE A 317 4.10 -15.19 -22.06
C PHE A 317 5.09 -14.17 -22.63
N PRO A 318 5.81 -14.44 -23.75
CA PRO A 318 6.63 -13.44 -24.43
C PRO A 318 5.85 -12.19 -24.87
N ALA A 319 4.71 -12.37 -25.54
CA ALA A 319 3.86 -11.26 -25.97
C ALA A 319 3.37 -10.42 -24.78
N PHE A 320 3.07 -11.08 -23.66
CA PHE A 320 2.69 -10.44 -22.42
C PHE A 320 3.84 -9.61 -21.83
N LEU A 321 5.05 -10.17 -21.75
CA LEU A 321 6.26 -9.50 -21.28
C LEU A 321 6.61 -8.30 -22.16
N LEU A 322 6.50 -8.44 -23.48
CA LEU A 322 6.77 -7.35 -24.41
C LEU A 322 5.77 -6.20 -24.25
N LYS A 323 4.48 -6.51 -24.17
CA LYS A 323 3.43 -5.52 -23.88
C LYS A 323 3.65 -4.84 -22.54
N PHE A 324 4.00 -5.62 -21.50
CA PHE A 324 4.34 -5.11 -20.18
C PHE A 324 5.52 -4.13 -20.26
N ALA A 325 6.64 -4.53 -20.87
CA ALA A 325 7.84 -3.71 -20.98
C ALA A 325 7.59 -2.44 -21.79
N ALA A 326 6.85 -2.52 -22.90
CA ALA A 326 6.51 -1.37 -23.73
C ALA A 326 5.62 -0.36 -22.97
N LEU A 327 4.55 -0.83 -22.33
CA LEU A 327 3.64 0.02 -21.55
C LEU A 327 4.31 0.58 -20.29
N PHE A 328 5.15 -0.23 -19.62
CA PHE A 328 5.94 0.20 -18.48
C PHE A 328 6.93 1.30 -18.87
N GLY A 329 7.72 1.06 -19.93
CA GLY A 329 8.68 2.04 -20.44
C GLY A 329 8.00 3.33 -20.87
N LEU A 330 6.88 3.24 -21.57
CA LEU A 330 6.13 4.40 -22.03
C LEU A 330 5.46 5.17 -20.89
N GLY A 331 4.86 4.47 -19.94
CA GLY A 331 4.29 5.05 -18.73
C GLY A 331 5.34 5.71 -17.85
N PHE A 332 6.48 5.04 -17.65
CA PHE A 332 7.61 5.57 -16.90
C PHE A 332 8.22 6.79 -17.59
N LEU A 333 8.38 6.76 -18.92
CA LEU A 333 8.83 7.91 -19.70
C LEU A 333 7.85 9.08 -19.60
N GLY A 334 6.55 8.82 -19.69
CA GLY A 334 5.52 9.84 -19.48
C GLY A 334 5.57 10.46 -18.07
N GLN A 335 5.82 9.63 -17.06
CA GLN A 335 5.98 10.06 -15.67
C GLN A 335 7.25 10.92 -15.48
N LEU A 336 8.34 10.62 -16.19
CA LEU A 336 9.60 11.37 -16.17
C LEU A 336 9.48 12.71 -16.90
N LEU A 337 8.87 12.71 -18.09
CA LEU A 337 8.73 13.91 -18.91
C LEU A 337 7.68 14.88 -18.34
N PHE A 338 6.58 14.36 -17.81
CA PHE A 338 5.42 15.15 -17.38
C PHE A 338 4.82 14.67 -16.05
N PRO A 339 5.56 14.73 -14.92
CA PRO A 339 5.11 14.20 -13.64
C PRO A 339 3.84 14.86 -13.12
N THR A 340 3.65 16.16 -13.38
CA THR A 340 2.45 16.90 -12.96
C THR A 340 1.21 16.45 -13.73
N ARG A 341 1.35 16.20 -15.05
CA ARG A 341 0.24 15.78 -15.92
C ARG A 341 -0.29 14.40 -15.55
N MET A 342 0.61 13.47 -15.18
CA MET A 342 0.22 12.13 -14.73
C MET A 342 -0.50 12.14 -13.37
N LYS A 343 -0.08 13.00 -12.44
CA LYS A 343 -0.78 13.17 -11.15
C LYS A 343 -2.18 13.75 -11.33
N GLU A 344 -2.35 14.69 -12.26
CA GLU A 344 -3.66 15.25 -12.61
C GLU A 344 -4.56 14.21 -13.30
N LEU A 345 -4.02 13.42 -14.22
CA LEU A 345 -4.75 12.32 -14.86
C LEU A 345 -5.25 11.30 -13.82
N ALA A 346 -4.39 10.89 -12.89
CA ALA A 346 -4.75 9.99 -11.80
C ALA A 346 -5.84 10.62 -10.90
N ALA A 347 -5.66 11.87 -10.46
CA ALA A 347 -6.64 12.55 -9.62
C ALA A 347 -8.04 12.63 -10.26
N GLU A 348 -8.11 12.82 -11.58
CA GLU A 348 -9.39 12.84 -12.32
C GLU A 348 -10.02 11.43 -12.40
N ILE A 349 -9.22 10.40 -12.69
CA ILE A 349 -9.68 9.00 -12.72
C ILE A 349 -10.26 8.60 -11.35
N LYS A 350 -9.60 9.00 -10.25
CA LYS A 350 -10.08 8.79 -8.89
C LYS A 350 -11.35 9.56 -8.56
N ALA A 351 -11.47 10.79 -9.04
CA ALA A 351 -12.60 11.66 -8.69
C ALA A 351 -13.89 11.23 -9.39
N GLN A 352 -13.83 10.85 -10.67
CA GLN A 352 -15.03 10.56 -11.47
C GLN A 352 -14.81 9.44 -12.52
N PRO A 353 -14.62 8.17 -12.10
CA PRO A 353 -14.31 7.07 -13.01
C PRO A 353 -15.40 6.83 -14.05
N VAL A 354 -16.69 6.96 -13.66
CA VAL A 354 -17.84 6.77 -14.56
C VAL A 354 -17.90 7.86 -15.63
N ASN A 355 -17.66 9.12 -15.26
CA ASN A 355 -17.70 10.23 -16.22
C ASN A 355 -16.52 10.16 -17.18
N SER A 356 -15.34 9.73 -16.72
CA SER A 356 -14.19 9.44 -17.57
C SER A 356 -14.50 8.29 -18.53
N GLY A 357 -15.09 7.19 -18.07
CA GLY A 357 -15.51 6.10 -18.95
C GLY A 357 -16.54 6.53 -20.02
N LEU A 358 -17.56 7.30 -19.63
CA LEU A 358 -18.61 7.77 -20.54
C LEU A 358 -18.08 8.77 -21.58
N THR A 359 -17.20 9.68 -21.17
CA THR A 359 -16.54 10.62 -22.10
C THR A 359 -15.58 9.90 -23.03
N GLY A 360 -14.93 8.83 -22.57
CA GLY A 360 -14.13 7.94 -23.40
C GLY A 360 -14.97 7.21 -24.45
N LEU A 361 -16.15 6.69 -24.06
CA LEU A 361 -17.09 6.04 -24.98
C LEU A 361 -17.59 7.02 -26.04
N LEU A 362 -18.01 8.21 -25.61
CA LEU A 362 -18.48 9.25 -26.53
C LEU A 362 -17.35 9.74 -27.45
N GLY A 363 -16.13 9.83 -26.93
CA GLY A 363 -14.93 10.13 -27.71
C GLY A 363 -14.63 9.04 -28.74
N ALA A 364 -14.70 7.77 -28.38
CA ALA A 364 -14.47 6.63 -29.27
C ALA A 364 -15.53 6.58 -30.38
N VAL A 365 -16.80 6.81 -30.06
CA VAL A 365 -17.90 6.89 -31.04
C VAL A 365 -17.72 8.11 -31.95
N ALA A 366 -17.33 9.27 -31.42
CA ALA A 366 -17.05 10.47 -32.20
C ALA A 366 -15.79 10.34 -33.07
N LEU A 367 -14.84 9.48 -32.68
CA LEU A 367 -13.62 9.24 -33.44
C LEU A 367 -13.90 8.62 -34.81
N ILE A 368 -14.92 7.76 -34.92
CA ILE A 368 -15.30 7.07 -36.16
C ILE A 368 -15.74 8.06 -37.26
N PRO A 369 -16.73 8.95 -37.06
CA PRO A 369 -17.09 9.92 -38.10
C PRO A 369 -15.97 10.95 -38.33
N ILE A 370 -15.21 11.34 -37.30
CA ILE A 370 -14.06 12.25 -37.48
C ILE A 370 -13.02 11.61 -38.39
N SER A 371 -12.67 10.34 -38.18
CA SER A 371 -11.68 9.64 -39.00
C SER A 371 -12.14 9.50 -40.45
N VAL A 372 -13.43 9.20 -40.68
CA VAL A 372 -14.02 9.13 -42.02
C VAL A 372 -13.96 10.48 -42.73
N ILE A 373 -14.36 11.58 -42.07
CA ILE A 373 -14.31 12.93 -42.65
C ILE A 373 -12.86 13.29 -43.00
N LEU A 374 -11.92 12.98 -42.11
CA LEU A 374 -10.51 13.27 -42.28
C LEU A 374 -9.88 12.46 -43.42
N ALA A 375 -10.30 11.20 -43.60
CA ALA A 375 -9.89 10.35 -44.71
C ALA A 375 -10.33 10.87 -46.08
N ILE A 376 -11.55 11.45 -46.15
CA ILE A 376 -12.09 12.02 -47.40
C ILE A 376 -11.33 13.30 -47.79
N THR A 377 -10.85 14.06 -46.82
CA THR A 377 -10.09 15.28 -47.10
C THR A 377 -8.63 14.96 -47.47
N LEU A 378 -8.17 15.43 -48.64
CA LEU A 378 -6.77 15.26 -49.08
C LEU A 378 -5.76 15.78 -48.05
N VAL A 379 -6.08 16.91 -47.39
CA VAL A 379 -5.28 17.50 -46.30
C VAL A 379 -5.43 16.72 -44.99
N GLY A 380 -6.52 15.96 -44.82
CA GLY A 380 -6.78 15.18 -43.63
C GLY A 380 -6.04 13.85 -43.59
N ILE A 381 -5.63 13.24 -44.70
CA ILE A 381 -4.86 11.98 -44.69
C ILE A 381 -3.59 12.09 -43.80
N PRO A 382 -2.73 13.13 -43.93
CA PRO A 382 -1.61 13.33 -43.00
C PRO A 382 -2.06 13.45 -41.53
N VAL A 383 -3.15 14.17 -41.29
CA VAL A 383 -3.70 14.37 -39.93
C VAL A 383 -4.28 13.07 -39.38
N LEU A 384 -4.87 12.23 -40.23
CA LEU A 384 -5.45 10.94 -39.90
C LEU A 384 -4.36 9.97 -39.45
N VAL A 385 -3.26 9.89 -40.20
CA VAL A 385 -2.09 9.09 -39.84
C VAL A 385 -1.52 9.58 -38.50
N LEU A 386 -1.36 10.90 -38.34
CA LEU A 386 -0.89 11.47 -37.07
C LEU A 386 -1.85 11.19 -35.90
N MET A 387 -3.15 11.29 -36.13
CA MET A 387 -4.18 11.02 -35.12
C MET A 387 -4.13 9.56 -34.66
N TRP A 388 -4.08 8.62 -35.60
CA TRP A 388 -3.97 7.18 -35.31
C TRP A 388 -2.64 6.79 -34.68
N LEU A 389 -1.59 7.56 -34.87
CA LEU A 389 -0.32 7.41 -34.16
C LEU A 389 -0.38 7.92 -32.70
N VAL A 390 -1.05 9.04 -32.48
CA VAL A 390 -1.12 9.69 -31.15
C VAL A 390 -2.10 8.99 -30.20
N ILE A 391 -3.19 8.44 -30.71
CA ILE A 391 -4.21 7.74 -29.89
C ILE A 391 -3.65 6.58 -29.06
N PRO A 392 -2.94 5.59 -29.62
CA PRO A 392 -2.41 4.46 -28.84
C PRO A 392 -1.38 4.95 -27.81
N LEU A 393 -0.56 5.94 -28.16
CA LEU A 393 0.37 6.59 -27.23
C LEU A 393 -0.38 7.21 -26.05
N ALA A 394 -1.45 7.95 -26.32
CA ALA A 394 -2.25 8.58 -25.29
C ALA A 394 -3.03 7.56 -24.44
N ALA A 395 -3.58 6.51 -25.05
CA ALA A 395 -4.24 5.41 -24.37
C ALA A 395 -3.27 4.66 -23.45
N ALA A 396 -2.04 4.40 -23.90
CA ALA A 396 -0.99 3.77 -23.10
C ALA A 396 -0.62 4.63 -21.88
N LEU A 397 -0.48 5.95 -22.05
CA LEU A 397 -0.25 6.88 -20.94
C LEU A 397 -1.42 6.91 -19.95
N GLY A 398 -2.66 6.91 -20.45
CA GLY A 398 -3.85 6.85 -19.60
C GLY A 398 -3.95 5.52 -18.85
N LEU A 399 -3.59 4.40 -19.49
CA LEU A 399 -3.58 3.07 -18.89
C LEU A 399 -2.46 2.94 -17.84
N ALA A 400 -1.30 3.56 -18.07
CA ALA A 400 -0.25 3.69 -17.07
C ALA A 400 -0.71 4.52 -15.85
N ALA A 401 -1.51 5.58 -16.06
CA ALA A 401 -2.10 6.33 -14.96
C ALA A 401 -3.06 5.45 -14.14
N VAL A 402 -3.96 4.71 -14.79
CA VAL A 402 -4.87 3.74 -14.13
C VAL A 402 -4.05 2.69 -13.36
N ALA A 403 -3.03 2.13 -13.98
CA ALA A 403 -2.14 1.15 -13.36
C ALA A 403 -1.45 1.73 -12.11
N SER A 404 -0.93 2.95 -12.16
CA SER A 404 -0.29 3.60 -11.01
C SER A 404 -1.23 3.73 -9.80
N GLU A 405 -2.53 3.91 -10.03
CA GLU A 405 -3.52 3.95 -8.94
C GLU A 405 -3.75 2.58 -8.31
N ILE A 406 -3.84 1.54 -9.15
CA ILE A 406 -3.98 0.15 -8.70
C ILE A 406 -2.74 -0.25 -7.89
N GLY A 407 -1.55 0.11 -8.36
CA GLY A 407 -0.28 -0.16 -7.69
C GLY A 407 -0.17 0.49 -6.31
N LEU A 408 -0.77 1.67 -6.10
CA LEU A 408 -0.79 2.34 -4.78
C LEU A 408 -1.69 1.62 -3.77
N ARG A 409 -2.71 0.89 -4.22
CA ARG A 409 -3.67 0.19 -3.37
C ARG A 409 -3.18 -1.18 -2.89
N LEU A 410 -2.14 -1.74 -3.51
CA LEU A 410 -1.60 -3.03 -3.11
C LEU A 410 -0.71 -2.88 -1.87
N PRO A 411 -1.03 -3.56 -0.75
CA PRO A 411 -0.28 -3.47 0.51
C PRO A 411 1.04 -4.27 0.51
N PHE A 412 1.41 -4.90 -0.60
CA PHE A 412 2.50 -5.89 -0.69
C PHE A 412 3.92 -5.34 -0.56
N LEU A 413 4.15 -4.02 -0.54
CA LEU A 413 5.49 -3.43 -0.41
C LEU A 413 5.55 -2.49 0.79
N ARG A 414 6.02 -3.03 1.92
CA ARG A 414 6.15 -2.38 3.25
C ARG A 414 7.46 -1.59 3.41
N GLY A 415 7.97 -0.97 2.34
CA GLY A 415 9.27 -0.26 2.30
C GLY A 415 9.29 1.01 1.43
N ARG A 416 10.47 1.64 1.25
CA ARG A 416 10.68 2.86 0.43
C ARG A 416 10.20 2.63 -1.02
N LYS A 417 8.95 2.99 -1.31
CA LYS A 417 8.32 2.78 -2.61
C LYS A 417 9.02 3.64 -3.67
N THR A 418 9.83 3.03 -4.53
CA THR A 418 10.23 3.69 -5.76
C THR A 418 8.97 3.87 -6.62
N GLN A 419 8.75 5.07 -7.15
CA GLN A 419 7.57 5.37 -7.95
C GLN A 419 7.43 4.45 -9.17
N ALA A 420 8.57 3.94 -9.67
CA ALA A 420 8.66 2.91 -10.69
C ALA A 420 8.08 1.55 -10.24
N ALA A 421 8.39 1.09 -9.01
CA ALA A 421 7.88 -0.18 -8.50
C ALA A 421 6.36 -0.17 -8.32
N VAL A 422 5.79 0.98 -7.94
CA VAL A 422 4.33 1.16 -7.84
C VAL A 422 3.67 1.03 -9.21
N LEU A 423 4.23 1.68 -10.23
CA LEU A 423 3.71 1.61 -11.59
C LEU A 423 3.86 0.19 -12.17
N ALA A 424 5.03 -0.45 -11.98
CA ALA A 424 5.28 -1.83 -12.41
C ALA A 424 4.27 -2.80 -11.79
N LEU A 425 4.06 -2.73 -10.47
CA LEU A 425 3.14 -3.61 -9.76
C LEU A 425 1.69 -3.40 -10.22
N GLY A 426 1.28 -2.15 -10.37
CA GLY A 426 -0.05 -1.81 -10.86
C GLY A 426 -0.31 -2.30 -12.28
N LEU A 427 0.70 -2.18 -13.16
CA LEU A 427 0.62 -2.61 -14.55
C LEU A 427 0.61 -4.15 -14.65
N LEU A 428 1.40 -4.82 -13.80
CA LEU A 428 1.46 -6.28 -13.70
C LEU A 428 0.09 -6.85 -13.28
N VAL A 429 -0.54 -6.25 -12.26
CA VAL A 429 -1.88 -6.68 -11.84
C VAL A 429 -2.92 -6.41 -12.92
N LEU A 430 -2.88 -5.24 -13.56
CA LEU A 430 -3.84 -4.89 -14.61
C LEU A 430 -3.73 -5.85 -15.81
N LEU A 431 -2.51 -6.12 -16.28
CA LEU A 431 -2.26 -7.08 -17.36
C LEU A 431 -2.58 -8.52 -16.94
N GLY A 432 -2.28 -8.91 -15.69
CA GLY A 432 -2.63 -10.23 -15.16
C GLY A 432 -4.13 -10.48 -15.12
N VAL A 433 -4.93 -9.49 -14.72
CA VAL A 433 -6.40 -9.55 -14.83
C VAL A 433 -6.84 -9.61 -16.29
N GLY A 434 -6.13 -8.89 -17.17
CA GLY A 434 -6.32 -8.92 -18.63
C GLY A 434 -6.10 -10.29 -19.28
N ALA A 435 -5.31 -11.18 -18.66
CA ALA A 435 -5.04 -12.52 -19.18
C ALA A 435 -6.22 -13.49 -18.99
N ILE A 436 -7.24 -13.12 -18.22
CA ILE A 436 -8.43 -13.97 -18.00
C ILE A 436 -9.32 -13.90 -19.25
N PRO A 437 -9.57 -15.02 -19.98
CA PRO A 437 -10.14 -15.02 -21.33
C PRO A 437 -11.57 -14.47 -21.49
N VAL A 438 -12.25 -14.08 -20.39
CA VAL A 438 -13.56 -13.43 -20.41
C VAL A 438 -13.61 -12.18 -19.55
N LEU A 439 -12.99 -12.22 -18.36
CA LEU A 439 -12.99 -11.04 -17.48
C LEU A 439 -11.97 -10.00 -17.96
N GLY A 440 -10.88 -10.44 -18.54
CA GLY A 440 -9.77 -9.61 -18.98
C GLY A 440 -10.14 -8.66 -20.11
N TRP A 441 -10.81 -9.14 -21.16
CA TRP A 441 -11.21 -8.27 -22.27
C TRP A 441 -12.18 -7.18 -21.82
N LEU A 442 -13.13 -7.51 -20.93
CA LEU A 442 -14.10 -6.56 -20.40
C LEU A 442 -13.41 -5.51 -19.52
N VAL A 443 -12.54 -5.93 -18.60
CA VAL A 443 -11.80 -5.03 -17.71
C VAL A 443 -10.85 -4.15 -18.51
N MET A 444 -10.15 -4.71 -19.50
CA MET A 444 -9.24 -3.96 -20.36
C MET A 444 -9.99 -2.96 -21.26
N ALA A 445 -11.14 -3.35 -21.83
CA ALA A 445 -11.98 -2.44 -22.61
C ALA A 445 -12.47 -1.27 -21.74
N LEU A 446 -12.94 -1.55 -20.52
CA LEU A 446 -13.35 -0.53 -19.56
C LEU A 446 -12.18 0.37 -19.14
N ALA A 447 -11.01 -0.21 -18.89
CA ALA A 447 -9.80 0.52 -18.51
C ALA A 447 -9.33 1.44 -19.65
N VAL A 448 -9.34 0.96 -20.90
CA VAL A 448 -8.99 1.75 -22.09
C VAL A 448 -10.00 2.88 -22.30
N LEU A 449 -11.30 2.62 -22.12
CA LEU A 449 -12.35 3.65 -22.18
C LEU A 449 -12.13 4.74 -21.13
N VAL A 450 -11.88 4.37 -19.88
CA VAL A 450 -11.60 5.31 -18.79
C VAL A 450 -10.31 6.10 -19.06
N ALA A 451 -9.25 5.43 -19.48
CA ALA A 451 -7.98 6.03 -19.85
C ALA A 451 -8.14 7.06 -20.98
N PHE A 452 -8.83 6.69 -22.05
CA PHE A 452 -9.07 7.55 -23.21
C PHE A 452 -9.94 8.76 -22.85
N GLY A 453 -11.00 8.57 -22.06
CA GLY A 453 -11.82 9.67 -21.59
C GLY A 453 -11.09 10.62 -20.64
N ALA A 454 -10.24 10.09 -19.76
CA ALA A 454 -9.37 10.91 -18.91
C ALA A 454 -8.42 11.77 -19.75
N VAL A 455 -7.82 11.23 -20.82
CA VAL A 455 -6.98 11.99 -21.74
C VAL A 455 -7.76 13.12 -22.43
N ILE A 456 -8.96 12.83 -22.96
CA ILE A 456 -9.81 13.82 -23.63
C ILE A 456 -10.21 14.93 -22.66
N ARG A 457 -10.69 14.56 -21.47
CA ARG A 457 -11.22 15.50 -20.48
C ARG A 457 -10.14 16.38 -19.88
N THR A 458 -8.96 15.83 -19.69
CA THR A 458 -7.80 16.58 -19.19
C THR A 458 -7.11 17.39 -20.29
N ARG A 459 -7.42 17.15 -21.59
CA ARG A 459 -6.72 17.75 -22.74
C ARG A 459 -5.20 17.65 -22.55
N PHE A 460 -4.70 16.44 -22.33
CA PHE A 460 -3.30 16.18 -21.95
C PHE A 460 -2.87 16.92 -20.65
N GLY A 461 -3.76 16.99 -19.66
CA GLY A 461 -3.55 17.64 -18.36
C GLY A 461 -3.51 19.18 -18.37
N SER A 462 -4.03 19.86 -19.40
CA SER A 462 -4.01 21.34 -19.45
C SER A 462 -5.04 22.04 -18.55
N ARG A 463 -5.95 21.31 -17.88
CA ARG A 463 -6.91 21.91 -16.94
C ARG A 463 -6.27 22.15 -15.56
N THR A 464 -5.71 23.35 -15.39
CA THR A 464 -5.42 23.92 -14.07
C THR A 464 -6.73 24.09 -13.30
N ARG A 465 -6.81 23.50 -12.11
CA ARG A 465 -7.90 23.73 -11.15
C ARG A 465 -8.04 25.23 -10.92
N SER A 466 -9.26 25.75 -11.09
CA SER A 466 -9.64 27.12 -10.74
C SER A 466 -9.08 27.45 -9.36
N MET A 467 -8.41 28.61 -9.25
CA MET A 467 -7.88 29.13 -7.99
C MET A 467 -8.94 29.01 -6.87
N PRO A 468 -8.55 28.69 -5.62
CA PRO A 468 -9.42 28.88 -4.48
C PRO A 468 -9.93 30.32 -4.52
N GLU A 469 -11.25 30.52 -4.38
CA GLU A 469 -11.82 31.86 -4.31
C GLU A 469 -11.02 32.70 -3.30
N PRO A 470 -10.53 33.90 -3.68
CA PRO A 470 -9.84 34.76 -2.74
C PRO A 470 -10.80 35.07 -1.59
N TYR A 471 -10.38 34.69 -0.38
CA TYR A 471 -11.04 35.03 0.86
C TYR A 471 -11.23 36.56 0.89
N SER A 472 -12.47 36.99 0.65
CA SER A 472 -12.85 38.39 0.77
C SER A 472 -13.15 38.62 2.25
N PRO A 473 -12.30 39.35 3.01
CA PRO A 473 -12.65 39.68 4.38
C PRO A 473 -13.90 40.55 4.35
N HIS A 474 -15.00 40.03 4.89
CA HIS A 474 -16.16 40.86 5.16
C HIS A 474 -15.74 41.97 6.12
N SER A 475 -15.74 43.22 5.64
CA SER A 475 -15.63 44.38 6.52
C SER A 475 -16.91 44.45 7.35
N THR A 476 -16.81 44.11 8.62
CA THR A 476 -17.75 44.53 9.65
C THR A 476 -17.64 46.05 9.80
N LEU A 477 -18.68 46.77 9.37
CA LEU A 477 -19.03 48.09 9.88
C LEU A 477 -20.13 47.93 10.94
#